data_AF-A0A4Q3WQV0-F1
#
_entry.id   AF-A0A4Q3WQV0-F1
#
_cell.length_a   1.000
_cell.length_b   1.000
_cell.length_c   1.000
_cell.angle_alpha   90.00
_cell.angle_beta   90.00
_cell.angle_gamma   90.00
#
_symmetry.space_group_name_H-M   'P 1'
#
loop_
_entity.id
_entity.type
_entity.pdbx_description
1 polymer ?
#
loop_
_entity_poly.entity_id
_entity_poly.type
_entity_poly.pdbx_seq_one_letter_code
_entity_poly.pdbx_strand_id
1 'polypeptide(L)'
;MPWYPDLSTEDVSKFLNVGWLSSEHPFPQGEVTETEFEKLCELLVNPWNPAYPVGVHLCELCRFSGGNGVTRFKDFQIAGYSKFDLYVPGQGIIYVAPSSIAHSVDAHQYLPPRIFLDAVMACPPMRSVDYFRALLANGGRDLVRNLKDA
;
A
#
# COMPACT_ATOMS: atom_id res chain seq x y z
N MET A 1 -10.07 1.15 -11.05
CA MET A 1 -9.19 1.87 -10.10
C MET A 1 -8.46 2.96 -10.86
N PRO A 2 -7.93 4.04 -10.24
CA PRO A 2 -6.92 4.83 -10.93
C PRO A 2 -5.69 3.93 -11.19
N TRP A 3 -5.03 4.12 -12.33
CA TRP A 3 -3.81 3.42 -12.69
C TRP A 3 -2.62 4.37 -12.58
N TYR A 4 -1.57 3.91 -11.92
CA TYR A 4 -0.29 4.60 -11.87
C TYR A 4 0.83 3.58 -12.07
N PRO A 5 1.81 3.84 -12.95
CA PRO A 5 3.00 3.00 -13.03
C PRO A 5 3.66 2.88 -11.66
N ASP A 6 4.17 1.70 -11.34
CA ASP A 6 4.99 1.54 -10.16
C ASP A 6 6.19 2.48 -10.19
N LEU A 7 6.47 3.09 -9.03
CA LEU A 7 7.52 4.09 -8.84
C LEU A 7 7.32 5.38 -9.63
N SER A 8 6.10 5.65 -10.11
CA SER A 8 5.72 6.97 -10.62
C SER A 8 5.40 7.94 -9.48
N THR A 9 5.60 9.22 -9.75
CA THR A 9 5.17 10.36 -8.93
C THR A 9 4.09 11.09 -9.70
N GLU A 10 3.06 11.61 -9.02
CA GLU A 10 2.26 12.66 -9.64
C GLU A 10 3.05 13.97 -9.56
N ASP A 11 3.03 14.82 -10.61
CA ASP A 11 3.89 16.02 -10.78
C ASP A 11 3.97 16.98 -9.57
N VAL A 12 3.05 16.86 -8.60
CA VAL A 12 2.94 17.68 -7.39
C VAL A 12 3.16 16.90 -6.08
N SER A 13 3.21 15.56 -6.10
CA SER A 13 3.34 14.73 -4.89
C SER A 13 4.77 14.17 -4.75
N LYS A 14 5.37 14.30 -3.57
CA LYS A 14 6.71 13.76 -3.27
C LYS A 14 6.70 12.25 -2.99
N PHE A 15 5.68 11.54 -3.46
CA PHE A 15 5.44 10.14 -3.14
C PHE A 15 5.57 9.27 -4.38
N LEU A 16 5.90 7.99 -4.16
CA LEU A 16 5.96 7.00 -5.23
C LEU A 16 4.77 6.06 -5.14
N ASN A 17 4.02 5.97 -6.24
CA ASN A 17 2.90 5.06 -6.39
C ASN A 17 3.39 3.61 -6.52
N VAL A 18 2.73 2.68 -5.83
CA VAL A 18 2.98 1.24 -5.94
C VAL A 18 1.66 0.48 -5.92
N GLY A 19 1.46 -0.45 -6.86
CA GLY A 19 0.31 -1.38 -6.83
C GLY A 19 -1.02 -0.80 -7.33
N TRP A 20 -0.98 0.31 -8.05
CA TRP A 20 -2.14 0.93 -8.70
C TRP A 20 -2.36 0.29 -10.08
N LEU A 21 -2.80 -0.97 -10.07
CA LEU A 21 -2.85 -1.82 -11.26
C LEU A 21 -4.13 -1.61 -12.08
N SER A 22 -4.04 -1.97 -13.37
CA SER A 22 -5.17 -1.97 -14.29
C SER A 22 -5.11 -3.17 -15.23
N SER A 23 -6.26 -3.62 -15.71
CA SER A 23 -6.35 -4.68 -16.72
C SER A 23 -5.85 -4.24 -18.10
N GLU A 24 -5.75 -2.94 -18.36
CA GLU A 24 -5.24 -2.37 -19.62
C GLU A 24 -3.72 -2.26 -19.66
N HIS A 25 -3.04 -2.48 -18.53
CA HIS A 25 -1.60 -2.28 -18.39
C HIS A 25 -0.92 -3.53 -17.79
N PRO A 26 0.14 -4.05 -18.42
CA PRO A 26 0.89 -5.16 -17.85
C PRO A 26 1.59 -4.72 -16.56
N PHE A 27 1.71 -5.65 -15.62
CA PHE A 27 2.44 -5.47 -14.37
C PHE A 27 3.34 -6.67 -14.09
N PRO A 28 4.44 -6.51 -13.34
CA PRO A 28 5.31 -7.61 -12.98
C PRO A 28 4.55 -8.66 -12.17
N GLN A 29 4.75 -9.93 -12.50
CA GLN A 29 4.23 -11.05 -11.75
C GLN A 29 5.39 -11.93 -11.26
N GLY A 30 5.23 -12.53 -10.09
CA GLY A 30 6.28 -13.37 -9.50
C GLY A 30 6.03 -13.70 -8.04
N GLU A 31 7.06 -14.21 -7.39
CA GLU A 31 6.98 -14.66 -6.00
C GLU A 31 7.29 -13.52 -5.02
N VAL A 32 6.41 -13.33 -4.06
CA VAL A 32 6.64 -12.57 -2.83
C VAL A 32 6.75 -13.60 -1.70
N THR A 33 7.78 -13.51 -0.87
CA THR A 33 7.96 -14.49 0.21
C THR A 33 6.85 -14.37 1.25
N GLU A 34 6.55 -15.47 1.96
CA GLU A 34 5.55 -15.42 3.04
C GLU A 34 5.87 -14.38 4.11
N THR A 35 7.16 -14.18 4.43
CA THR A 35 7.59 -13.17 5.41
C THR A 35 7.33 -11.74 4.94
N GLU A 36 7.55 -11.46 3.65
CA GLU A 36 7.24 -10.15 3.07
C GLU A 36 5.74 -9.90 3.01
N PHE A 37 4.98 -10.92 2.62
CA PHE A 37 3.53 -10.83 2.58
C PHE A 37 2.93 -10.67 3.98
N GLU A 38 3.43 -11.42 4.96
CA GLU A 38 3.07 -11.26 6.37
C GLU A 38 3.31 -9.83 6.86
N LYS A 39 4.50 -9.28 6.59
CA LYS A 39 4.82 -7.91 6.99
C LYS A 39 3.91 -6.88 6.32
N LEU A 40 3.60 -7.07 5.04
CA LEU A 40 2.63 -6.23 4.34
C LEU A 40 1.24 -6.30 4.99
N CYS A 41 0.77 -7.51 5.33
CA CYS A 41 -0.49 -7.71 6.04
C CYS A 41 -0.52 -7.00 7.41
N GLU A 42 0.55 -7.11 8.21
CA GLU A 42 0.67 -6.42 9.51
C GLU A 42 0.42 -4.91 9.38
N LEU A 43 1.00 -4.27 8.36
CA LEU A 43 0.86 -2.83 8.12
C LEU A 43 -0.57 -2.44 7.69
N LEU A 44 -1.31 -3.37 7.08
CA LEU A 44 -2.66 -3.15 6.55
C LEU A 44 -3.78 -3.40 7.58
N VAL A 45 -3.52 -4.13 8.67
CA VAL A 45 -4.57 -4.46 9.66
C VAL A 45 -4.93 -3.28 10.57
N ASN A 46 -3.98 -2.41 10.90
CA ASN A 46 -4.24 -1.20 11.70
C ASN A 46 -3.60 0.04 11.06
N PRO A 47 -4.04 0.43 9.85
CA PRO A 47 -3.39 1.47 9.06
C PRO A 47 -3.46 2.82 9.77
N TRP A 48 -2.38 3.60 9.63
CA TRP A 48 -2.46 5.03 9.76
C TRP A 48 -2.87 5.61 8.42
N ASN A 49 -4.06 6.19 8.35
CA ASN A 49 -4.57 6.83 7.14
C ASN A 49 -4.91 8.30 7.46
N PRO A 50 -4.07 9.26 7.06
CA PRO A 50 -4.32 10.69 7.27
C PRO A 50 -5.33 11.28 6.27
N ALA A 51 -5.71 10.55 5.22
CA ALA A 51 -6.67 11.01 4.22
C ALA A 51 -8.10 10.52 4.56
N TYR A 52 -9.09 11.41 4.41
CA TYR A 52 -10.49 10.99 4.45
C TYR A 52 -10.76 10.03 3.27
N PRO A 53 -11.45 8.89 3.50
CA PRO A 53 -11.73 7.94 2.43
C PRO A 53 -12.60 8.60 1.36
N VAL A 54 -12.06 8.79 0.16
CA VAL A 54 -12.76 9.42 -0.99
C VAL A 54 -13.67 8.43 -1.74
N GLY A 55 -13.80 7.21 -1.22
CA GLY A 55 -14.66 6.19 -1.79
C GLY A 55 -14.13 4.78 -1.56
N VAL A 56 -14.75 3.82 -2.25
CA VAL A 56 -14.33 2.44 -2.31
C VAL A 56 -13.93 2.12 -3.74
N HIS A 57 -12.75 1.56 -3.94
CA HIS A 57 -12.29 1.15 -5.27
C HIS A 57 -12.21 -0.37 -5.37
N LEU A 58 -12.98 -0.92 -6.32
CA LEU A 58 -13.02 -2.35 -6.61
C LEU A 58 -11.86 -2.80 -7.50
N CYS A 59 -11.49 -4.07 -7.38
CA CYS A 59 -10.45 -4.69 -8.20
C CYS A 59 -11.01 -5.02 -9.58
N GLU A 60 -10.46 -4.39 -10.63
CA GLU A 60 -10.84 -4.63 -12.02
C GLU A 60 -10.17 -5.88 -12.63
N LEU A 61 -9.13 -6.42 -11.99
CA LEU A 61 -8.46 -7.65 -12.41
C LEU A 61 -9.30 -8.89 -12.07
N CYS A 62 -10.16 -8.79 -11.05
CA CYS A 62 -11.10 -9.84 -10.66
C CYS A 62 -12.30 -9.90 -11.62
N ARG A 63 -12.37 -10.95 -12.44
CA ARG A 63 -13.37 -11.12 -13.51
C ARG A 63 -14.84 -10.99 -13.07
N PHE A 64 -15.21 -11.51 -11.89
CA PHE A 64 -16.61 -11.57 -11.46
C PHE A 64 -16.85 -11.00 -10.06
N SER A 65 -15.89 -11.17 -9.14
CA SER A 65 -16.03 -10.74 -7.75
C SER A 65 -15.77 -9.25 -7.55
N GLY A 66 -15.08 -8.59 -8.49
CA GLY A 66 -14.59 -7.22 -8.33
C GLY A 66 -13.67 -7.02 -7.12
N GLY A 67 -13.05 -8.09 -6.61
CA GLY A 67 -12.26 -8.02 -5.37
C GLY A 67 -13.08 -7.75 -4.11
N ASN A 68 -14.41 -7.90 -4.12
CA ASN A 68 -15.26 -7.68 -2.94
C ASN A 68 -15.06 -8.70 -1.79
N GLY A 69 -14.14 -9.64 -1.96
CA GLY A 69 -13.79 -10.63 -0.95
C GLY A 69 -12.86 -10.11 0.13
N VAL A 70 -12.30 -11.05 0.88
CA VAL A 70 -11.29 -10.79 1.92
C VAL A 70 -10.09 -11.67 1.63
N THR A 71 -8.90 -11.08 1.52
CA THR A 71 -7.64 -11.80 1.54
C THR A 71 -7.40 -12.31 2.96
N ARG A 72 -7.28 -13.63 3.10
CA ARG A 72 -7.07 -14.32 4.38
C ARG A 72 -5.71 -14.95 4.37
N PHE A 73 -4.87 -14.56 5.31
CA PHE A 73 -3.52 -15.09 5.46
C PHE A 73 -3.18 -15.15 6.94
N LYS A 74 -2.92 -16.35 7.45
CA LYS A 74 -2.76 -16.60 8.91
C LYS A 74 -3.94 -15.96 9.68
N ASP A 75 -3.63 -15.14 10.68
CA ASP A 75 -4.64 -14.42 11.48
C ASP A 75 -5.08 -13.09 10.85
N PHE A 76 -4.54 -12.72 9.68
CA PHE A 76 -4.84 -11.46 9.02
C PHE A 76 -6.05 -11.56 8.10
N GLN A 77 -6.88 -10.51 8.11
CA GLN A 77 -8.01 -10.33 7.21
C GLN A 77 -7.96 -8.94 6.59
N ILE A 78 -7.72 -8.88 5.29
CA ILE A 78 -7.60 -7.62 4.53
C ILE A 78 -8.70 -7.58 3.48
N ALA A 79 -9.43 -6.48 3.39
CA ALA A 79 -10.43 -6.29 2.35
C ALA A 79 -9.78 -6.38 0.95
N GLY A 80 -10.38 -7.13 0.02
CA GLY A 80 -9.87 -7.29 -1.34
C GLY A 80 -10.03 -6.05 -2.23
N TYR A 81 -10.53 -4.97 -1.67
CA TYR A 81 -10.85 -3.72 -2.33
C TYR A 81 -10.27 -2.55 -1.52
N SER A 82 -10.05 -1.42 -2.19
CA SER A 82 -9.35 -0.29 -1.60
C SER A 82 -10.30 0.68 -0.90
N LYS A 83 -9.97 1.02 0.35
CA LYS A 83 -10.69 2.02 1.17
C LYS A 83 -9.79 3.15 1.68
N PHE A 84 -8.48 2.92 1.69
CA PHE A 84 -7.47 3.83 2.21
C PHE A 84 -6.16 3.56 1.48
N ASP A 85 -5.20 4.46 1.67
CA ASP A 85 -3.85 4.31 1.17
C ASP A 85 -2.91 3.86 2.28
N LEU A 86 -2.01 2.96 1.94
CA LEU A 86 -0.89 2.53 2.76
C LEU A 86 0.31 3.42 2.48
N TYR A 87 0.85 4.05 3.52
CA TYR A 87 2.03 4.90 3.45
C TYR A 87 3.23 4.17 4.07
N VAL A 88 4.22 3.84 3.24
CA VAL A 88 5.44 3.12 3.64
C VAL A 88 6.66 4.04 3.48
N PRO A 89 7.31 4.48 4.57
CA PRO A 89 8.54 5.27 4.48
C PRO A 89 9.76 4.38 4.15
N GLY A 90 10.62 4.83 3.23
CA GLY A 90 11.89 4.17 2.96
C GLY A 90 12.74 4.92 1.94
N GLN A 91 14.07 4.81 2.08
CA GLN A 91 15.04 5.37 1.12
C GLN A 91 14.89 6.88 0.82
N GLY A 92 14.46 7.66 1.82
CA GLY A 92 14.26 9.11 1.69
C GLY A 92 12.94 9.52 1.03
N ILE A 93 12.05 8.56 0.74
CA ILE A 93 10.75 8.80 0.11
C ILE A 93 9.63 8.01 0.80
N ILE A 94 8.38 8.37 0.50
CA ILE A 94 7.21 7.62 0.94
C ILE A 94 6.59 6.94 -0.27
N TYR A 95 6.42 5.63 -0.15
CA TYR A 95 5.66 4.84 -1.10
C TYR A 95 4.20 4.83 -0.67
N VAL A 96 3.31 4.97 -1.66
CA VAL A 96 1.87 5.02 -1.46
C VAL A 96 1.24 3.90 -2.28
N ALA A 97 0.57 3.00 -1.58
CA ALA A 97 -0.07 1.84 -2.18
C ALA A 97 -1.57 1.79 -1.81
N PRO A 98 -2.43 1.29 -2.71
CA PRO A 98 -3.83 1.09 -2.38
C PRO A 98 -3.97 -0.03 -1.34
N SER A 99 -4.95 0.05 -0.42
CA SER A 99 -5.11 -0.98 0.62
C SER A 99 -5.38 -2.40 0.09
N SER A 100 -5.83 -2.52 -1.16
CA SER A 100 -5.99 -3.79 -1.86
C SER A 100 -4.68 -4.40 -2.39
N ILE A 101 -3.52 -3.80 -2.14
CA ILE A 101 -2.23 -4.34 -2.61
C ILE A 101 -2.00 -5.80 -2.17
N ALA A 102 -2.41 -6.17 -0.95
CA ALA A 102 -2.33 -7.56 -0.49
C ALA A 102 -3.18 -8.51 -1.35
N HIS A 103 -4.35 -8.07 -1.81
CA HIS A 103 -5.18 -8.83 -2.73
C HIS A 103 -4.54 -8.94 -4.12
N SER A 104 -3.91 -7.88 -4.62
CA SER A 104 -3.16 -7.94 -5.89
C SER A 104 -2.01 -8.95 -5.83
N VAL A 105 -1.26 -8.98 -4.73
CA VAL A 105 -0.17 -9.95 -4.53
C VAL A 105 -0.72 -11.38 -4.47
N ASP A 106 -1.75 -11.61 -3.64
CA ASP A 106 -2.32 -12.95 -3.39
C ASP A 106 -3.10 -13.51 -4.58
N ALA A 107 -4.05 -12.74 -5.13
CA ALA A 107 -4.99 -13.23 -6.15
C ALA A 107 -4.52 -13.02 -7.59
N HIS A 108 -3.58 -12.09 -7.81
CA HIS A 108 -3.12 -11.70 -9.15
C HIS A 108 -1.61 -11.85 -9.35
N GLN A 109 -0.91 -12.44 -8.36
CA GLN A 109 0.53 -12.70 -8.40
C GLN A 109 1.36 -11.46 -8.68
N TYR A 110 0.83 -10.27 -8.36
CA TYR A 110 1.55 -9.02 -8.54
C TYR A 110 2.85 -9.07 -7.74
N LEU A 111 3.96 -8.75 -8.39
CA LEU A 111 5.27 -8.61 -7.78
C LEU A 111 5.59 -7.12 -7.59
N PRO A 112 5.46 -6.57 -6.38
CA PRO A 112 5.81 -5.19 -6.12
C PRO A 112 7.31 -4.94 -6.35
N PRO A 113 7.72 -3.70 -6.64
CA PRO A 113 9.14 -3.36 -6.76
C PRO A 113 9.93 -3.79 -5.53
N ARG A 114 11.13 -4.36 -5.74
CA ARG A 114 12.02 -4.82 -4.66
C ARG A 114 12.26 -3.73 -3.61
N ILE A 115 12.50 -2.49 -4.04
CA ILE A 115 12.74 -1.35 -3.14
C ILE A 115 11.54 -1.03 -2.24
N PHE A 116 10.31 -1.31 -2.69
CA PHE A 116 9.11 -1.17 -1.89
C PHE A 116 9.02 -2.31 -0.87
N LEU A 117 9.28 -3.56 -1.29
CA LEU A 117 9.29 -4.70 -0.36
C LEU A 117 10.36 -4.52 0.73
N ASP A 118 11.54 -4.01 0.38
CA ASP A 118 12.59 -3.66 1.35
C ASP A 118 12.11 -2.59 2.34
N ALA A 119 11.40 -1.57 1.84
CA ALA A 119 10.81 -0.53 2.69
C ALA A 119 9.71 -1.09 3.60
N VAL A 120 8.85 -2.01 3.11
CA VAL A 120 7.85 -2.72 3.91
C VAL A 120 8.51 -3.51 5.04
N MET A 121 9.59 -4.23 4.74
CA MET A 121 10.35 -5.00 5.72
C MET A 121 11.02 -4.12 6.79
N ALA A 122 11.51 -2.95 6.41
CA ALA A 122 12.10 -1.97 7.32
C ALA A 122 11.07 -1.11 8.06
N CYS A 123 9.80 -1.14 7.66
CA CYS A 123 8.76 -0.26 8.18
C CYS A 123 8.44 -0.60 9.65
N PRO A 124 8.56 0.36 10.58
CA PRO A 124 8.17 0.16 11.97
C PRO A 124 6.67 -0.15 12.09
N PRO A 125 6.23 -0.74 13.21
CA PRO A 125 4.82 -0.99 13.45
C PRO A 125 3.97 0.27 13.23
N MET A 126 2.87 0.11 12.50
CA MET A 126 1.98 1.20 12.14
C MET A 126 1.53 1.99 13.38
N ARG A 127 1.44 3.33 13.27
CA ARG A 127 1.10 4.26 14.37
C ARG A 127 2.08 4.31 15.55
N SER A 128 3.18 3.57 15.52
CA SER A 128 4.23 3.71 16.55
C SER A 128 4.95 5.06 16.44
N VAL A 129 5.62 5.47 17.52
CA VAL A 129 6.48 6.66 17.50
C VAL A 129 7.57 6.53 16.44
N ASP A 130 8.14 5.33 16.28
CA ASP A 130 9.18 5.08 15.28
C ASP A 130 8.65 5.14 13.85
N TYR A 131 7.40 4.72 13.62
CA TYR A 131 6.74 4.90 12.33
C TYR A 131 6.60 6.38 11.97
N PHE A 132 6.14 7.23 12.90
CA PHE A 132 6.05 8.66 12.65
C PHE A 132 7.41 9.33 12.47
N ARG A 133 8.44 8.89 13.22
CA ARG A 133 9.83 9.33 12.98
C ARG A 133 10.31 8.94 11.58
N ALA A 134 10.01 7.72 11.14
CA ALA A 134 10.35 7.25 9.81
C ALA A 134 9.64 8.07 8.72
N LEU A 135 8.33 8.36 8.87
CA LEU A 135 7.62 9.26 7.94
C LEU A 135 8.30 10.63 7.84
N LEU A 136 8.63 11.26 8.96
CA LEU A 136 9.29 12.57 8.98
C LEU A 136 10.68 12.53 8.32
N ALA A 137 11.45 11.46 8.55
CA ALA A 137 12.77 11.27 7.96
C ALA A 137 12.72 11.06 6.44
N ASN A 138 11.60 10.55 5.92
CA ASN A 138 11.42 10.22 4.50
C ASN A 138 10.51 11.24 3.77
N GLY A 139 10.40 12.47 4.29
CA GLY A 139 9.71 13.57 3.59
C GLY A 139 8.21 13.70 3.88
N GLY A 140 7.65 12.92 4.81
CA GLY A 140 6.23 12.92 5.19
C GLY A 140 5.79 14.07 6.09
N ARG A 141 6.52 15.19 6.15
CA ARG A 141 6.18 16.33 7.02
C ARG A 141 4.76 16.84 6.77
N ASP A 142 4.34 16.87 5.51
CA ASP A 142 3.01 17.35 5.13
C ASP A 142 1.89 16.36 5.52
N LEU A 143 2.18 15.05 5.55
CA LEU A 143 1.23 14.04 6.03
C LEU A 143 1.03 14.12 7.55
N VAL A 144 2.11 14.38 8.29
CA VAL A 144 2.12 14.38 9.77
C VAL A 144 1.59 15.69 10.34
N ARG A 145 1.66 16.81 9.59
CA ARG A 145 1.13 18.12 10.03
C ARG A 145 -0.38 18.08 10.32
N ASN A 146 -1.14 17.27 9.58
CA ASN A 146 -2.58 17.11 9.75
C ASN A 146 -2.99 16.30 11.00
N LEU A 147 -2.02 15.82 11.81
CA LEU A 147 -2.31 15.13 13.08
C LEU A 147 -2.72 16.08 14.22
N LYS A 148 -2.48 17.39 14.09
CA LYS A 148 -2.74 18.35 15.18
C LYS A 148 -4.19 18.84 15.25
N ASP A 149 -5.00 18.52 14.25
CA ASP A 149 -6.38 18.98 14.12
C ASP A 149 -7.41 17.82 14.21
N ALA A 150 -6.98 16.64 14.65
CA ALA A 150 -7.80 15.42 14.77
C ALA A 150 -7.95 14.93 16.22
#